data_AF-F9UGU8-F1
#
_entry.id   AF-F9UGU8-F1
#
_cell.length_a   1.000
_cell.length_b   1.000
_cell.length_c   1.000
_cell.angle_alpha   90.00
_cell.angle_beta   90.00
_cell.angle_gamma   90.00
#
_symmetry.space_group_name_H-M   'P 1'
#
loop_
_entity.id
_entity.type
_entity.pdbx_description
1 polymer ?
#
loop_
_entity_poly.entity_id
_entity_poly.type
_entity_poly.pdbx_seq_one_letter_code
_entity_poly.pdbx_strand_id
1 'polypeptide(L)' 'MANRLLLKSSMSEEGFRNLAEEWWHYTLVDEPYPDTYFDIPVR' A
#
# COMPACT_ATOMS: atom_id res chain seq x y z
N MET A 1 5.38 -18.75 -1.69
CA MET A 1 4.36 -18.04 -2.51
C MET A 1 3.06 -17.80 -1.76
N ALA A 2 2.57 -18.74 -0.93
CA ALA A 2 1.33 -18.58 -0.14
C ALA A 2 1.26 -17.27 0.67
N ASN A 3 2.31 -16.92 1.41
CA ASN A 3 2.29 -15.73 2.28
C ASN A 3 2.14 -14.41 1.50
N ARG A 4 2.70 -14.32 0.29
CA ARG A 4 2.62 -13.10 -0.54
C ARG A 4 1.25 -12.95 -1.16
N LEU A 5 0.63 -14.06 -1.56
CA LEU A 5 -0.72 -14.06 -2.08
C LEU A 5 -1.72 -13.69 -0.97
N LEU A 6 -1.55 -14.24 0.23
CA LEU A 6 -2.36 -13.88 1.39
C LEU A 6 -2.27 -12.38 1.70
N LEU A 7 -1.05 -11.83 1.78
CA LEU A 7 -0.86 -10.39 2.00
C LEU A 7 -1.55 -9.57 0.89
N LYS A 8 -1.33 -9.93 -0.37
CA LYS A 8 -1.92 -9.22 -1.51
C LYS A 8 -3.44 -9.25 -1.49
N SER A 9 -4.07 -10.41 -1.24
CA SER A 9 -5.54 -10.50 -1.20
C SER A 9 -6.11 -9.68 -0.06
N SER A 10 -5.57 -9.83 1.16
CA SER A 10 -6.07 -9.09 2.33
C SER A 10 -5.92 -7.57 2.16
N MET A 11 -4.77 -7.10 1.65
CA MET A 11 -4.56 -5.68 1.41
C MET A 11 -5.52 -5.13 0.33
N SER A 12 -5.80 -5.91 -0.72
CA SER A 12 -6.75 -5.51 -1.77
C SER A 12 -8.19 -5.43 -1.28
N GLU A 13 -8.60 -6.29 -0.35
CA GLU A 13 -9.93 -6.22 0.29
C GLU A 13 -10.11 -4.94 1.10
N GLU A 14 -9.04 -4.44 1.72
CA GLU A 14 -9.02 -3.21 2.53
C GLU A 14 -8.73 -1.93 1.71
N GLY A 15 -8.84 -2.00 0.38
CA GLY A 15 -8.70 -0.83 -0.50
C GLY A 15 -7.26 -0.43 -0.84
N PHE A 16 -6.28 -1.31 -0.64
CA PHE A 16 -4.90 -1.07 -1.06
C PHE A 16 -4.58 -1.68 -2.43
N ARG A 17 -3.82 -0.93 -3.21
CA ARG A 17 -3.26 -1.34 -4.50
C ARG A 17 -1.80 -1.75 -4.33
N ASN A 18 -1.47 -2.98 -4.70
CA ASN A 18 -0.10 -3.49 -4.70
C ASN A 18 0.70 -3.00 -5.93
N LEU A 19 1.99 -2.72 -5.75
CA LEU A 19 2.96 -2.57 -6.83
C LEU A 19 3.55 -3.94 -7.20
N ALA A 20 3.50 -4.33 -8.48
CA ALA A 20 3.87 -5.69 -8.90
C ALA A 20 5.39 -5.95 -8.80
N GLU A 21 6.18 -4.91 -9.05
CA GLU A 21 7.64 -4.90 -9.00
C GLU A 21 8.16 -5.02 -7.54
N GLU A 22 7.39 -4.50 -6.58
CA GLU A 22 7.72 -4.48 -5.16
C GLU A 22 6.61 -5.12 -4.34
N TRP A 23 6.73 -6.43 -4.07
CA TRP A 23 5.71 -7.21 -3.37
C TRP A 23 5.31 -6.69 -1.97
N TRP A 24 6.15 -5.86 -1.34
CA TRP A 24 5.89 -5.24 -0.04
C TRP A 24 5.23 -3.85 -0.16
N HIS A 25 5.15 -3.27 -1.35
CA HIS A 25 4.67 -1.90 -1.56
C HIS A 25 3.16 -1.89 -1.86
N TYR A 26 2.44 -1.07 -1.11
CA TYR A 26 1.00 -0.87 -1.24
C TYR A 26 0.66 0.62 -1.09
N THR A 27 -0.31 1.09 -1.88
CA THR A 27 -0.85 2.45 -1.83
C THR A 27 -2.35 2.37 -1.57
N LEU A 28 -2.88 3.21 -0.68
CA LEU A 28 -4.33 3.28 -0.45
C LEU A 28 -5.00 3.92 -1.67
N VAL A 29 -6.03 3.29 -2.23
CA VAL A 29 -6.66 3.77 -3.48
C VAL A 29 -7.34 5.13 -3.28
N ASP A 30 -8.07 5.29 -2.19
CA ASP A 30 -8.77 6.52 -1.81
C ASP A 30 -7.98 7.29 -0.73
N GLU A 31 -6.67 7.48 -0.95
CA GLU A 31 -5.84 8.20 0.01
C GLU A 31 -6.18 9.70 0.08
N PRO A 32 -6.18 10.31 1.28
CA PRO A 32 -6.64 11.70 1.47
C PRO A 32 -5.71 12.76 0.88
N TYR A 33 -4.45 12.42 0.59
CA TYR A 33 -3.41 13.37 0.22
C TYR A 33 -2.49 12.85 -0.91
N PRO A 34 -3.01 12.52 -2.10
CA PRO A 34 -2.22 11.84 -3.14
C PRO A 34 -1.06 12.66 -3.70
N ASP A 35 -1.20 13.98 -3.73
CA ASP A 35 -0.21 14.91 -4.29
C ASP A 35 0.55 15.69 -3.20
N THR A 36 0.39 15.32 -1.93
CA THR A 36 1.06 16.01 -0.81
C THR A 36 2.17 15.16 -0.23
N TYR A 37 3.38 15.71 -0.24
CA TYR A 37 4.56 15.10 0.35
C TYR A 37 4.86 15.81 1.67
N PHE A 38 4.70 15.09 2.78
CA PHE A 38 4.95 15.63 4.11
C PHE A 38 6.46 15.71 4.40
N ASP A 39 6.93 16.89 4.79
CA ASP A 39 8.29 17.13 5.28
C ASP A 39 8.27 17.49 6.78
N ILE A 40 7.69 16.60 7.58
CA ILE A 40 7.65 16.72 9.04
C ILE A 40 8.38 15.54 9.69
N PRO A 41 9.08 15.72 10.82
CA PRO A 41 9.79 14.63 11.47
C PRO A 41 8.85 13.53 11.97
N VAL A 42 9.14 12.27 11.62
CA VAL A 42 8.52 11.08 12.21
C VAL A 42 9.13 10.88 13.61
N ARG A 43 8.29 10.67 14.63
CA ARG A 43 8.71 10.45 16.03
C ARG A 43 8.26 9.09 16.52
#